data_AF-A0A7Y9FPS1-F1
#
_entry.id   AF-A0A7Y9FPS1-F1
#
_cell.length_a   1.000
_cell.length_b   1.000
_cell.length_c   1.000
_cell.angle_alpha   90.00
_cell.angle_beta   90.00
_cell.angle_gamma   90.00
#
_symmetry.space_group_name_H-M   'P 1'
#
loop_
_entity.id
_entity.type
_entity.pdbx_description
1 polymer ?
#
loop_
_entity_poly.entity_id
_entity_poly.type
_entity_poly.pdbx_seq_one_letter_code
_entity_poly.pdbx_strand_id
1 'polypeptide(L)'
;MRIVDADDHGCFATNSAIEMAHRDSQVAALVAESFRILTAGIAAAITRGQTLGEIRDDSEAETLALGVLTTMQGLRVLGRTTPPAARSDLHKVVHQALTLLT
;
A
#
# COMPACT_ATOMS: atom_id res chain seq x y z
N MET A 1 20.69 -3.90 -5.02
CA MET A 1 20.12 -4.13 -3.67
C MET A 1 18.85 -4.95 -3.84
N ARG A 2 18.90 -6.23 -3.50
CA ARG A 2 17.76 -7.15 -3.66
C ARG A 2 17.12 -7.28 -2.28
N ILE A 3 15.99 -6.60 -2.04
CA ILE A 3 15.17 -6.86 -0.85
C ILE A 3 14.40 -8.14 -1.18
N VAL A 4 14.97 -9.29 -0.81
CA VAL A 4 14.21 -10.52 -0.66
C VAL A 4 14.20 -10.80 0.82
N ASP A 5 13.14 -10.39 1.49
CA ASP A 5 12.77 -11.03 2.75
C ASP A 5 12.29 -12.43 2.38
N ALA A 6 13.16 -13.42 2.56
CA ALA A 6 12.85 -14.83 2.42
C ALA A 6 12.05 -15.36 3.63
N ASP A 7 11.50 -14.45 4.42
CA ASP A 7 10.70 -14.72 5.60
C ASP A 7 9.31 -14.11 5.42
N ASP A 8 8.27 -14.87 5.75
CA ASP A 8 6.84 -14.59 5.59
C ASP A 8 6.31 -13.45 6.51
N HIS A 9 7.19 -12.57 7.00
CA HIS A 9 6.87 -11.58 8.04
C HIS A 9 5.95 -10.45 7.56
N GLY A 10 5.82 -10.27 6.23
CA GLY A 10 5.01 -9.21 5.61
C GLY A 10 5.42 -7.80 6.03
N CYS A 11 4.48 -6.86 6.16
CA CYS A 11 4.83 -5.46 6.48
C CYS A 11 4.89 -5.22 7.99
N PHE A 12 6.08 -4.88 8.50
CA PHE A 12 6.29 -4.54 9.90
C PHE A 12 5.34 -3.44 10.41
N ALA A 13 5.24 -2.31 9.69
CA ALA A 13 4.35 -1.21 10.08
C ALA A 13 2.87 -1.64 10.16
N THR A 14 2.39 -2.48 9.24
CA THR A 14 1.02 -3.00 9.26
C THR A 14 0.79 -3.93 10.44
N ASN A 15 1.73 -4.85 10.72
CA ASN A 15 1.61 -5.75 11.87
C ASN A 15 1.63 -4.95 13.19
N SER A 16 2.57 -4.01 13.34
CA SER A 16 2.63 -3.14 14.51
C SER A 16 1.39 -2.26 14.69
N ALA A 17 0.79 -1.80 13.59
CA ALA A 17 -0.48 -1.06 13.62
C ALA A 17 -1.59 -1.90 14.27
N ILE A 18 -1.71 -3.17 13.86
CA ILE A 18 -2.75 -4.08 14.33
C ILE A 18 -2.51 -4.51 15.79
N GLU A 19 -1.28 -4.89 16.11
CA GLU A 19 -0.95 -5.53 17.40
C GLU A 19 -0.76 -4.52 18.54
N MET A 20 -0.16 -3.36 18.26
CA MET A 20 0.41 -2.49 19.29
C MET A 20 -0.13 -1.05 19.29
N ALA A 21 -0.55 -0.49 18.15
CA ALA A 21 -0.91 0.94 18.09
C ALA A 21 -2.08 1.36 19.02
N HIS A 22 -2.98 0.43 19.36
CA HIS A 22 -4.07 0.70 20.30
C HIS A 22 -3.63 0.69 21.79
N ARG A 23 -2.44 0.16 22.09
CA ARG A 23 -1.90 0.05 23.46
C ARG A 23 -0.69 0.95 23.71
N ASP A 24 0.03 1.31 22.66
CA ASP A 24 1.26 2.10 22.73
C ASP A 24 1.21 3.28 21.75
N SER A 25 1.07 4.48 22.31
CA SER A 25 1.03 5.73 21.55
C SER A 25 2.31 6.06 20.78
N GLN A 26 3.48 5.58 21.25
CA GLN A 26 4.74 5.77 20.52
C GLN A 26 4.76 4.91 19.27
N VAL A 27 4.31 3.66 19.38
CA VAL A 27 4.16 2.77 18.22
C VAL A 27 3.14 3.33 17.23
N ALA A 28 2.00 3.85 17.71
CA ALA A 28 1.00 4.50 16.86
C ALA A 28 1.60 5.66 16.05
N ALA A 29 2.41 6.51 16.68
CA ALA A 29 3.09 7.62 16.02
C ALA A 29 4.10 7.14 14.96
N LEU A 30 4.89 6.11 15.27
CA LEU A 30 5.86 5.54 14.32
C LEU A 30 5.19 4.89 13.10
N VAL A 31 4.07 4.20 13.31
CA VAL A 31 3.26 3.62 12.24
C VAL A 31 2.66 4.72 11.36
N ALA A 32 2.08 5.76 11.98
CA ALA A 32 1.51 6.89 11.25
C ALA A 32 2.57 7.58 10.39
N GLU A 33 3.76 7.80 10.94
CA GLU A 33 4.90 8.38 10.19
C GLU A 33 5.36 7.47 9.05
N SER A 34 5.43 6.16 9.28
CA SER A 34 5.79 5.18 8.25
C SER A 34 4.80 5.22 7.07
N PHE A 35 3.49 5.26 7.36
CA PHE A 35 2.47 5.37 6.32
C PHE A 35 2.50 6.72 5.62
N ARG A 36 2.76 7.81 6.34
CA ARG A 36 2.93 9.14 5.76
C ARG A 36 4.09 9.18 4.76
N ILE A 37 5.24 8.61 5.10
CA ILE A 37 6.41 8.52 4.19
C ILE A 37 6.07 7.72 2.94
N LEU A 38 5.40 6.57 3.10
CA LEU A 38 4.97 5.74 1.96
C LEU A 38 3.98 6.49 1.05
N THR A 39 2.95 7.11 1.61
CA THR A 39 1.98 7.89 0.84
C THR A 39 2.66 9.03 0.09
N ALA A 40 3.59 9.76 0.72
CA ALA A 40 4.32 10.84 0.06
C ALA A 40 5.16 10.34 -1.12
N GLY A 41 5.84 9.20 -0.97
CA GLY A 41 6.59 8.58 -2.06
C GLY A 41 5.71 8.14 -3.23
N ILE A 42 4.54 7.55 -2.93
CA ILE A 42 3.56 7.16 -3.94
C ILE A 42 2.98 8.39 -4.65
N ALA A 43 2.61 9.43 -3.91
CA ALA A 43 2.09 10.68 -4.47
C ALA A 43 3.10 11.32 -5.43
N ALA A 44 4.37 11.40 -5.04
CA ALA A 44 5.42 11.93 -5.91
C ALA A 44 5.58 11.13 -7.22
N ALA A 45 5.46 9.80 -7.16
CA ALA A 45 5.48 8.95 -8.35
C ALA A 45 4.25 9.19 -9.24
N ILE A 46 3.06 9.35 -8.64
CA ILE A 46 1.81 9.64 -9.33
C ILE A 46 1.86 11.01 -10.01
N THR A 47 2.30 12.05 -9.31
CA THR A 47 2.49 13.40 -9.89
C THR A 47 3.43 13.38 -11.07
N ARG A 48 4.52 12.61 -11.01
CA ARG A 48 5.43 12.42 -12.14
C ARG A 48 4.70 11.75 -13.32
N GLY A 49 3.95 10.68 -13.09
CA GLY A 49 3.17 10.00 -14.13
C GLY A 49 2.13 10.92 -14.77
N GLN A 50 1.42 11.73 -13.98
CA GLN A 50 0.47 12.74 -14.47
C GLN A 50 1.16 13.79 -15.35
N THR A 51 2.34 14.27 -14.92
CA THR A 51 3.14 15.23 -15.70
C THR A 51 3.58 14.65 -17.05
N LEU A 52 3.82 13.34 -17.12
CA LEU A 52 4.21 12.62 -18.33
C LEU A 52 3.00 12.16 -19.18
N GLY A 53 1.77 12.34 -18.70
CA GLY A 53 0.55 11.83 -19.35
C GLY A 53 0.37 10.31 -19.25
N GLU A 54 1.09 9.65 -18.34
CA GLU A 54 1.02 8.19 -18.10
C GLU A 54 -0.11 7.81 -17.13
N ILE A 55 -0.55 8.76 -16.31
CA ILE A 55 -1.59 8.61 -15.28
C ILE A 55 -2.61 9.72 -15.48
N ARG A 56 -3.92 9.42 -15.33
CA ARG A 56 -4.98 10.44 -15.41
C ARG A 56 -4.82 11.50 -14.32
N ASP A 57 -5.10 12.74 -14.68
CA ASP A 57 -5.04 13.91 -13.80
C ASP A 57 -6.43 14.38 -13.33
N ASP A 58 -7.45 13.52 -13.47
CA ASP A 58 -8.82 13.76 -13.01
C ASP A 58 -8.98 13.68 -11.49
N SER A 59 -7.95 13.20 -10.79
CA SER A 59 -7.88 13.07 -9.33
C SER A 59 -6.55 13.57 -8.78
N GLU A 60 -6.60 14.16 -7.57
CA GLU A 60 -5.39 14.60 -6.86
C GLU A 60 -4.45 13.42 -6.57
N ALA A 61 -3.15 13.63 -6.79
CA ALA A 61 -2.13 12.60 -6.63
C ALA A 61 -2.10 12.01 -5.20
N GLU A 62 -2.36 12.86 -4.20
CA GLU A 62 -2.48 12.48 -2.79
C GLU A 62 -3.65 11.53 -2.54
N THR A 63 -4.80 11.78 -3.19
CA THR A 63 -5.98 10.92 -3.08
C THR A 63 -5.72 9.56 -3.72
N LEU A 64 -5.12 9.55 -4.91
CA LEU A 64 -4.73 8.31 -5.58
C LEU A 64 -3.69 7.54 -4.74
N ALA A 65 -2.71 8.23 -4.16
CA ALA A 65 -1.69 7.62 -3.31
C ALA A 65 -2.27 6.96 -2.05
N LEU A 66 -3.26 7.59 -1.41
CA LEU A 66 -4.00 6.98 -0.29
C LEU A 66 -4.76 5.72 -0.73
N GLY A 67 -5.38 5.75 -1.92
CA GLY A 67 -6.05 4.58 -2.50
C GLY A 67 -5.08 3.41 -2.74
N VAL A 68 -3.91 3.70 -3.31
CA VAL A 68 -2.84 2.71 -3.54
C VAL A 68 -2.32 2.16 -2.21
N LEU A 69 -1.99 3.02 -1.24
CA LEU A 69 -1.52 2.58 0.07
C LEU A 69 -2.56 1.67 0.74
N THR A 70 -3.82 2.09 0.79
CA THR A 70 -4.92 1.32 1.37
C THR A 70 -5.05 -0.06 0.72
N THR A 71 -5.02 -0.10 -0.61
CA THR A 71 -5.08 -1.36 -1.38
C THR A 71 -3.89 -2.26 -1.05
N MET A 72 -2.67 -1.72 -1.01
CA MET A 72 -1.46 -2.47 -0.65
C MET A 72 -1.56 -3.07 0.75
N GLN A 73 -2.05 -2.32 1.75
CA GLN A 73 -2.20 -2.84 3.10
C GLN A 73 -3.27 -3.93 3.20
N GLY A 74 -4.40 -3.78 2.50
CA GLY A 74 -5.42 -4.82 2.41
C GLY A 74 -4.88 -6.10 1.79
N LEU A 75 -4.14 -5.99 0.68
CA LEU A 75 -3.53 -7.14 0.00
C LEU A 75 -2.50 -7.87 0.87
N ARG A 76 -1.72 -7.16 1.70
CA ARG A 76 -0.78 -7.76 2.64
C ARG A 76 -1.46 -8.59 3.72
N VAL A 77 -2.66 -8.19 4.15
CA VAL A 77 -3.46 -8.97 5.11
C VAL A 77 -4.10 -10.17 4.41
N LEU A 78 -4.83 -9.92 3.32
CA LEU A 78 -5.54 -10.96 2.57
C LEU A 78 -4.58 -12.02 2.02
N GLY A 79 -3.38 -11.63 1.56
CA GLY A 79 -2.37 -12.54 1.05
C GLY A 79 -1.95 -13.62 2.04
N ARG A 80 -2.03 -13.36 3.36
CA ARG A 80 -1.73 -14.36 4.41
C ARG A 80 -2.87 -15.36 4.61
N THR A 81 -4.12 -14.94 4.40
CA THR A 81 -5.31 -15.75 4.69
C THR A 81 -5.93 -16.40 3.46
N THR A 82 -5.63 -15.89 2.26
CA THR A 82 -6.19 -16.37 1.00
C THR A 82 -5.57 -17.72 0.61
N PRO A 83 -6.39 -18.79 0.46
CA PRO A 83 -5.89 -20.09 0.01
C PRO A 83 -5.26 -20.00 -1.39
N PRO A 84 -4.31 -20.90 -1.75
CA PRO A 84 -3.68 -20.89 -3.07
C PRO A 84 -4.66 -20.85 -4.25
N ALA A 85 -5.79 -21.56 -4.15
CA ALA A 85 -6.81 -21.62 -5.18
C ALA A 85 -7.54 -20.28 -5.44
N ALA A 86 -7.53 -19.35 -4.48
CA ALA A 86 -8.22 -18.05 -4.56
C ALA A 86 -7.25 -16.86 -4.75
N ARG A 87 -5.94 -17.09 -4.92
CA ARG A 87 -4.95 -16.01 -5.10
C ARG A 87 -5.19 -15.16 -6.35
N SER A 88 -5.83 -15.72 -7.38
CA SER A 88 -6.19 -15.00 -8.59
C SER A 88 -7.13 -13.82 -8.32
N ASP A 89 -7.94 -13.86 -7.25
CA ASP A 89 -8.81 -12.76 -6.88
C ASP A 89 -8.02 -11.54 -6.38
N LEU A 90 -6.91 -11.75 -5.69
CA LEU A 90 -6.01 -10.67 -5.27
C LEU A 90 -5.36 -9.98 -6.47
N HIS A 91 -5.01 -10.74 -7.51
CA HIS A 91 -4.51 -10.14 -8.76
C HIS A 91 -5.56 -9.28 -9.45
N LYS A 92 -6.85 -9.67 -9.42
CA LYS A 92 -7.94 -8.83 -9.96
C LYS A 92 -8.03 -7.50 -9.23
N VAL A 93 -7.84 -7.48 -7.91
CA VAL A 93 -7.81 -6.25 -7.11
C VAL A 93 -6.65 -5.35 -7.51
N VAL A 94 -5.44 -5.92 -7.71
CA VAL A 94 -4.28 -5.16 -8.19
C VAL A 94 -4.56 -4.56 -9.57
N HIS A 95 -5.07 -5.36 -10.52
CA HIS A 95 -5.41 -4.87 -11.85
C HIS A 95 -6.45 -3.74 -11.79
N GLN A 96 -7.50 -3.90 -11.00
CA GLN A 96 -8.52 -2.87 -10.85
C GLN A 96 -7.93 -1.58 -10.27
N ALA A 97 -7.08 -1.68 -9.25
CA ALA A 97 -6.42 -0.51 -8.66
C ALA A 97 -5.53 0.23 -9.67
N LEU A 98 -4.84 -0.48 -10.56
CA LEU A 98 -4.04 0.14 -11.62
C LEU A 98 -4.91 0.80 -12.70
N THR A 99 -6.02 0.18 -13.10
CA THR A 99 -6.99 0.77 -14.03
C THR A 99 -7.62 2.07 -13.50
N LEU A 100 -7.68 2.24 -12.18
CA LEU A 100 -8.14 3.50 -11.59
C LEU A 100 -7.12 4.64 -11.77
N LEU A 101 -5.86 4.35 -12.11
CA LEU A 101 -4.81 5.34 -12.37
C LEU A 101 -4.70 5.74 -13.84
N THR A 102 -5.12 4.88 -14.78
CA THR A 102 -4.93 5.05 -16.24
C THR A 102 -6.25 5.02 -16.97
#